data_AF-A0A929GHM3-F1
#
_entry.id   AF-A0A929GHM3-F1
#
_cell.length_a   1.000
_cell.length_b   1.000
_cell.length_c   1.000
_cell.angle_alpha   90.00
_cell.angle_beta   90.00
_cell.angle_gamma   90.00
#
_symmetry.space_group_name_H-M   'P 1'
#
loop_
_entity.id
_entity.type
_entity.pdbx_description
1 polymer ?
#
loop_
_entity_poly.entity_id
_entity_poly.type
_entity_poly.pdbx_seq_one_letter_code
_entity_poly.pdbx_strand_id
1 'polypeptide(L)'
;MQKTRLLKPLIILLSLMMLSSLSRSQILISILLGDKLNSGAIEFGLTGGLDRTYMLQTEGAKGLNQFNIGFYFDFRLKKETGWFLYTG
;
A
#
# COMPACT_ATOMS: atom_id res chain seq x y z
N MET A 1 -23.07 -30.36 15.74
CA MET A 1 -22.44 -30.05 14.42
C MET A 1 -22.59 -28.59 13.94
N GLN A 2 -23.51 -27.76 14.47
CA GLN A 2 -23.68 -26.37 14.03
C GLN A 2 -22.62 -25.37 14.54
N LYS A 3 -22.12 -25.53 15.79
CA LYS A 3 -21.11 -24.63 16.39
C LYS A 3 -19.82 -24.53 15.57
N THR A 4 -19.34 -25.64 15.01
CA THR A 4 -18.11 -25.66 14.18
C THR A 4 -18.28 -24.98 12.82
N ARG A 5 -19.52 -24.83 12.31
CA ARG A 5 -19.80 -24.05 11.09
C ARG A 5 -19.68 -22.54 11.33
N LEU A 6 -20.02 -22.05 12.51
CA LEU A 6 -19.98 -20.61 12.86
C LEU A 6 -18.62 -20.15 13.41
N LEU A 7 -17.81 -21.07 13.94
CA LEU A 7 -16.47 -20.75 14.44
C LEU A 7 -15.50 -20.33 13.33
N LYS A 8 -15.58 -20.95 12.15
CA LYS A 8 -14.71 -20.62 10.99
C LYS A 8 -14.87 -19.17 10.50
N PRO A 9 -16.09 -18.67 10.18
CA PRO A 9 -16.26 -17.28 9.77
C PRO A 9 -15.92 -16.30 10.90
N LEU A 10 -16.14 -16.67 12.17
CA LEU A 10 -15.78 -15.84 13.32
C LEU A 10 -14.25 -15.68 13.45
N ILE A 11 -13.49 -16.76 13.26
CA ILE A 11 -12.02 -16.71 13.27
C ILE A 11 -11.49 -15.85 12.12
N ILE A 12 -12.08 -15.97 10.93
CA ILE A 12 -11.73 -15.14 9.76
C ILE A 12 -12.06 -13.66 10.02
N LEU A 13 -13.21 -13.37 10.64
CA LEU A 13 -13.59 -12.00 10.99
C LEU A 13 -12.62 -11.39 12.02
N LEU A 14 -12.27 -12.14 13.06
CA LEU A 14 -11.31 -11.71 14.08
C LEU A 14 -9.90 -11.49 13.48
N SER A 15 -9.45 -12.34 12.58
CA SER A 15 -8.15 -12.16 11.91
C SER A 15 -8.15 -10.91 11.02
N LEU A 16 -9.23 -10.64 10.28
CA LEU A 16 -9.38 -9.43 9.48
C LEU A 16 -9.38 -8.14 10.34
N MET A 17 -10.01 -8.17 11.52
CA MET A 17 -10.02 -7.04 12.46
C MET A 17 -8.67 -6.78 13.12
N MET A 18 -7.81 -7.79 13.29
CA MET A 18 -6.46 -7.60 13.83
C MET A 18 -5.44 -7.19 12.76
N LEU A 19 -5.67 -7.55 11.50
CA LEU A 19 -4.85 -7.10 10.37
C LEU A 19 -5.15 -5.65 9.97
N SER A 20 -6.35 -5.14 10.25
CA SER A 20 -6.71 -3.75 9.95
C SER A 20 -5.98 -2.72 10.82
N SER A 21 -5.54 -3.07 12.02
CA SER A 21 -4.70 -2.19 12.86
C SER A 21 -3.24 -2.12 12.39
N LEU A 22 -2.79 -3.14 11.64
CA LEU A 22 -1.50 -3.16 10.95
C LEU A 22 -1.56 -2.45 9.58
N SER A 23 -2.77 -2.27 9.04
CA SER A 23 -2.99 -1.53 7.81
C SER A 23 -2.68 -0.05 8.07
N ARG A 24 -1.54 0.40 7.55
CA ARG A 24 -1.34 1.84 7.39
C ARG A 24 -2.46 2.36 6.49
N SER A 25 -3.07 3.49 6.84
CA SER A 25 -4.28 4.03 6.20
C SER A 25 -4.22 4.08 4.67
N GLN A 26 -3.02 4.00 4.08
CA GLN A 26 -2.84 3.89 2.64
C GLN A 26 -3.62 2.73 1.99
N ILE A 27 -3.57 1.52 2.55
CA ILE A 27 -4.22 0.35 1.93
C ILE A 27 -5.75 0.45 1.99
N LEU A 28 -6.29 0.99 3.08
CA LEU A 28 -7.73 1.15 3.24
C LEU A 28 -8.31 2.15 2.25
N ILE A 29 -7.66 3.31 2.09
CA ILE A 29 -8.08 4.33 1.13
C ILE A 29 -8.01 3.79 -0.30
N SER A 30 -7.00 3.00 -0.67
CA SER A 30 -6.93 2.44 -2.01
C SER A 30 -8.06 1.47 -2.32
N ILE A 31 -8.46 0.65 -1.34
CA ILE A 31 -9.59 -0.29 -1.50
C ILE A 31 -10.93 0.46 -1.51
N LEU A 32 -11.11 1.46 -0.65
CA LEU A 32 -12.39 2.15 -0.49
C LEU A 32 -12.65 3.24 -1.55
N LEU A 33 -11.60 3.92 -2.00
CA LEU A 33 -11.68 5.12 -2.84
C LEU A 33 -10.95 4.98 -4.17
N GLY A 34 -10.26 3.86 -4.45
CA GLY A 34 -9.46 3.66 -5.66
C GLY A 34 -10.23 3.99 -6.94
N ASP A 35 -11.46 3.46 -7.09
CA ASP A 35 -12.31 3.71 -8.26
C ASP A 35 -12.67 5.19 -8.45
N LYS A 36 -12.82 5.94 -7.34
CA LYS A 36 -13.18 7.37 -7.37
C LYS A 36 -11.98 8.28 -7.58
N LEU A 37 -10.80 7.83 -7.15
CA LEU A 37 -9.54 8.57 -7.28
C LEU A 37 -8.91 8.36 -8.66
N ASN A 38 -9.25 7.28 -9.37
CA ASN A 38 -8.88 7.04 -10.76
C ASN A 38 -9.85 7.74 -11.74
N SER A 39 -9.32 8.29 -12.81
CA SER A 39 -10.08 8.92 -13.89
C SER A 39 -9.32 8.87 -15.22
N GLY A 40 -9.91 9.34 -16.32
CA GLY A 40 -9.24 9.33 -17.63
C GLY A 40 -7.94 10.17 -17.71
N ALA A 41 -7.70 11.08 -16.76
CA ALA A 41 -6.49 11.91 -16.71
C ALA A 41 -5.64 11.71 -15.45
N ILE A 42 -6.11 10.94 -14.47
CA ILE A 42 -5.46 10.73 -13.18
C ILE A 42 -5.44 9.24 -12.88
N GLU A 43 -4.27 8.67 -12.69
CA GLU A 43 -4.11 7.31 -12.19
C GLU A 43 -3.66 7.36 -10.74
N PHE A 44 -4.40 6.69 -9.86
CA PHE A 44 -4.11 6.63 -8.43
C PHE A 44 -3.81 5.19 -8.04
N GLY A 45 -2.75 5.00 -7.25
CA GLY A 45 -2.38 3.68 -6.77
C GLY A 45 -1.51 3.70 -5.52
N LEU A 46 -1.03 2.51 -5.17
CA LEU A 46 -0.08 2.31 -4.09
C LEU A 46 1.31 2.03 -4.66
N THR A 47 2.31 2.70 -4.11
CA THR A 47 3.72 2.37 -4.30
C THR A 47 4.25 1.70 -3.03
N GLY A 48 5.17 0.76 -3.19
CA GLY A 48 5.76 0.04 -2.08
C GLY A 48 7.20 -0.36 -2.38
N GLY A 49 8.04 -0.36 -1.36
CA GLY A 49 9.47 -0.61 -1.52
C GLY A 49 10.12 -1.11 -0.24
N LEU A 50 11.17 -1.90 -0.40
CA LEU A 50 12.05 -2.30 0.69
C LEU A 50 13.40 -1.59 0.49
N ASP A 51 13.69 -0.67 1.39
CA ASP A 51 14.98 0.01 1.45
C ASP A 51 15.92 -0.79 2.34
N ARG A 52 17.15 -0.98 1.85
CA ARG A 52 18.24 -1.55 2.64
C ARG A 52 19.46 -0.67 2.50
N THR A 53 19.95 -0.17 3.63
CA THR A 53 21.08 0.78 3.66
C THR A 53 22.19 0.26 4.57
N TYR A 54 23.43 0.46 4.15
CA TYR A 54 24.64 0.17 4.92
C TYR A 54 25.56 1.39 4.94
N MET A 55 26.24 1.63 6.07
CA MET A 55 27.29 2.64 6.17
C MET A 55 28.65 1.95 6.20
N LEU A 56 29.34 1.94 5.06
CA LEU A 56 30.58 1.18 4.88
C LEU A 56 31.79 1.74 5.64
N GLN A 57 31.76 3.02 6.00
CA GLN A 57 32.87 3.73 6.66
C GLN A 57 32.73 3.84 8.19
N THR A 58 31.67 3.25 8.76
CA THR A 58 31.42 3.27 10.19
C THR A 58 31.63 1.87 10.74
N GLU A 59 32.71 1.67 11.51
CA GLU A 59 33.02 0.38 12.11
C GLU A 59 31.88 -0.10 13.01
N GLY A 60 31.43 -1.34 12.81
CA GLY A 60 30.30 -1.92 13.54
C GLY A 60 28.90 -1.48 13.08
N ALA A 61 28.77 -0.68 12.02
CA ALA A 61 27.46 -0.29 11.49
C ALA A 61 26.67 -1.51 10.98
N LYS A 62 25.40 -1.59 11.38
CA LYS A 62 24.46 -2.63 10.95
C LYS A 62 23.62 -2.13 9.79
N GLY A 63 23.21 -3.05 8.92
CA GLY A 63 22.26 -2.75 7.86
C GLY A 63 20.91 -2.32 8.43
N LEU A 64 20.38 -1.20 7.95
CA LEU A 64 19.03 -0.76 8.25
C LEU A 64 18.11 -1.22 7.11
N ASN A 65 17.03 -1.91 7.47
CA ASN A 65 15.99 -2.28 6.53
C ASN A 65 14.72 -1.48 6.85
N GLN A 66 14.07 -0.94 5.85
CA GLN A 66 12.80 -0.24 6.00
C GLN A 66 11.84 -0.63 4.90
N PHE A 67 10.63 -1.02 5.27
CA PHE A 67 9.54 -1.26 4.33
C PHE A 67 8.62 -0.05 4.31
N ASN A 68 8.38 0.48 3.12
CA ASN A 68 7.58 1.68 2.89
C ASN A 68 6.41 1.36 1.96
N ILE A 69 5.25 1.94 2.26
CA ILE A 69 4.06 1.96 1.40
C ILE A 69 3.56 3.40 1.37
N GLY A 70 3.27 3.90 0.18
CA GLY A 70 2.76 5.24 -0.06
C GLY A 70 1.73 5.26 -1.17
N PHE A 71 1.07 6.40 -1.34
CA PHE A 71 0.25 6.65 -2.52
C PHE A 71 1.08 7.28 -3.62
N TYR A 72 0.65 7.06 -4.86
CA TYR A 72 1.10 7.86 -5.99
C TYR A 72 -0.11 8.32 -6.82
N PHE A 73 0.09 9.43 -7.53
CA PHE A 73 -0.82 9.92 -8.55
C PHE A 73 -0.03 10.23 -9.82
N ASP A 74 -0.50 9.71 -10.95
CA ASP A 74 0.04 10.02 -12.26
C ASP A 74 -0.95 10.90 -13.01
N PHE A 75 -0.53 12.13 -13.29
CA PHE A 75 -1.35 13.12 -13.98
C PHE A 75 -0.97 13.15 -15.45
N ARG A 76 -1.90 12.79 -16.33
CA ARG A 76 -1.72 12.91 -17.78
C ARG A 76 -1.74 14.38 -18.17
N LEU A 77 -0.63 14.91 -18.71
CA LEU A 77 -0.48 16.33 -19.03
C LEU A 77 -1.22 16.72 -20.33
N LYS A 78 -1.20 15.83 -21.33
CA LYS A 78 -1.99 15.97 -22.57
C LYS A 78 -2.47 14.61 -23.03
N LYS A 79 -3.67 14.56 -23.63
CA LYS A 79 -4.31 13.30 -24.02
C LYS A 79 -3.54 12.59 -25.14
N GLU A 80 -2.91 13.34 -26.04
CA GLU A 80 -2.25 12.83 -27.25
C GLU A 80 -0.76 12.52 -27.06
N THR A 81 -0.07 13.20 -26.14
CA THR A 81 1.40 13.12 -26.07
C THR A 81 1.92 11.96 -25.24
N GLY A 82 1.06 11.31 -24.45
CA GLY A 82 1.45 10.21 -23.55
C GLY A 82 2.35 10.64 -22.38
N TRP A 83 2.44 11.95 -22.11
CA TRP A 83 3.25 12.48 -21.02
C TRP A 83 2.49 12.46 -19.69
N PHE A 84 3.15 11.97 -18.65
CA PHE A 84 2.62 11.89 -17.29
C PHE A 84 3.54 12.63 -16.31
N LEU A 85 2.93 13.31 -15.34
CA LEU A 85 3.59 13.79 -14.14
C LEU A 85 3.40 12.75 -13.04
N TYR A 86 4.49 12.08 -12.67
CA TYR A 86 4.56 11.09 -11.60
C TYR A 86 4.80 11.78 -10.25
N THR A 87 4.13 11.34 -9.19
CA THR A 87 4.19 11.99 -7.86
C THR A 87 4.63 11.10 -6.69
N GLY A 88 4.91 9.82 -6.93
CA GLY A 88 5.23 8.86 -5.85
C GLY A 88 6.53 8.13 -6.03
#